data_AF-A0A969HK65-F1
#
_entry.id   AF-A0A969HK65-F1
#
_cell.length_a   1.000
_cell.length_b   1.000
_cell.length_c   1.000
_cell.angle_alpha   90.00
_cell.angle_beta   90.00
_cell.angle_gamma   90.00
#
_symmetry.space_group_name_H-M   'P 1'
#
loop_
_entity.id
_entity.type
_entity.pdbx_description
1 polymer ?
#
loop_
_entity_poly.entity_id
_entity_poly.type
_entity_poly.pdbx_seq_one_letter_code
_entity_poly.pdbx_strand_id
1 'polypeptide(L)'
;MVFLTLGAFLQILNVDIFLAPAHLSPGGVTGLAIIANHFTGWPIGMIMMALNIPMLFLGYRFLGGFRFLVNTLYVVLLVNLGVDFMARWLPAGITDDLLLNALYGAVLGGIATGLIYR
;
A
#
# COMPACT_ATOMS: atom_id res chain seq x y z
N MET A 1 -7.33 9.03 13.38
CA MET A 1 -5.94 9.45 13.09
C MET A 1 -4.93 8.44 13.59
N VAL A 2 -4.85 8.12 14.89
CA VAL A 2 -3.90 7.11 15.41
C VAL A 2 -4.03 5.74 14.70
N PHE A 3 -5.25 5.21 14.55
CA PHE A 3 -5.49 3.94 13.83
C PHE A 3 -5.12 4.01 12.34
N LEU A 4 -5.35 5.16 11.70
CA LEU A 4 -4.99 5.38 10.29
C LEU A 4 -3.46 5.37 10.12
N THR A 5 -2.72 6.03 11.00
CA THR A 5 -1.26 6.06 10.96
C THR A 5 -0.66 4.67 11.25
N LEU A 6 -1.19 3.94 12.24
CA LEU A 6 -0.76 2.57 12.54
C LEU A 6 -1.06 1.62 11.38
N GLY A 7 -2.27 1.68 10.81
CA GLY A 7 -2.64 0.87 9.66
C GLY A 7 -1.80 1.21 8.42
N ALA A 8 -1.53 2.49 8.18
CA ALA A 8 -0.64 2.93 7.10
C ALA A 8 0.80 2.44 7.29
N PHE A 9 1.34 2.51 8.51
CA PHE A 9 2.67 1.98 8.81
C PHE A 9 2.76 0.47 8.57
N LEU A 10 1.77 -0.28 9.04
CA LEU A 10 1.69 -1.72 8.77
C LEU A 10 1.56 -2.01 7.26
N GLN A 11 0.82 -1.19 6.52
CA GLN A 11 0.68 -1.33 5.08
C GLN A 11 2.00 -1.08 4.34
N ILE A 12 2.80 -0.11 4.78
CA ILE A 12 4.14 0.17 4.23
C ILE A 12 5.04 -1.05 4.43
N LEU A 13 5.14 -1.55 5.66
CA LEU A 13 5.93 -2.73 5.97
C LEU A 13 5.48 -3.95 5.17
N ASN A 14 4.16 -4.10 5.01
CA ASN A 14 3.60 -5.20 4.24
C ASN A 14 4.10 -5.16 2.79
N VAL A 15 3.97 -4.01 2.14
CA VAL A 15 4.37 -3.83 0.74
C VAL A 15 5.88 -4.05 0.57
N ASP A 16 6.70 -3.41 1.41
CA ASP A 16 8.16 -3.44 1.23
C ASP A 16 8.80 -4.78 1.57
N ILE A 17 8.28 -5.48 2.59
CA ILE A 17 8.89 -6.73 3.08
C ILE A 17 8.33 -7.95 2.36
N PHE A 18 7.01 -8.03 2.17
CA PHE A 18 6.37 -9.27 1.74
C PHE A 18 5.89 -9.24 0.30
N LEU A 19 5.33 -8.12 -0.17
CA LEU A 19 4.68 -8.10 -1.47
C LEU A 19 5.60 -7.68 -2.62
N ALA A 20 6.39 -6.62 -2.44
CA ALA A 20 7.31 -6.16 -3.47
C ALA A 20 8.43 -7.17 -3.76
N PRO A 21 9.14 -7.75 -2.76
CA PRO A 21 10.24 -8.69 -3.04
C PRO A 21 9.74 -10.01 -3.64
N ALA A 22 8.56 -10.48 -3.21
CA ALA A 22 7.96 -11.71 -3.70
C ALA A 22 7.15 -11.54 -4.99
N HIS A 23 7.11 -10.32 -5.57
CA HIS A 23 6.28 -9.99 -6.74
C HIS A 23 4.80 -10.39 -6.57
N LEU A 24 4.30 -10.32 -5.34
CA LEU A 24 2.94 -10.68 -4.99
C LEU A 24 2.03 -9.46 -5.14
N SER A 25 1.11 -9.52 -6.09
CA SER A 25 0.13 -8.45 -6.31
C SER A 25 -1.12 -8.69 -5.43
N PRO A 26 -1.33 -7.89 -4.36
CA PRO A 26 -2.63 -7.87 -3.70
C PRO A 26 -3.57 -7.11 -4.65
N GLY A 27 -4.73 -7.65 -5.02
CA GLY A 27 -5.61 -6.98 -6.00
C GLY A 27 -5.89 -5.50 -5.67
N GLY A 28 -6.21 -4.70 -6.70
CA GLY A 28 -6.47 -3.26 -6.58
C GLY A 28 -5.27 -2.38 -6.96
N VAL A 29 -5.21 -1.16 -6.40
CA VAL A 29 -4.21 -0.13 -6.78
C VAL A 29 -2.77 -0.57 -6.46
N THR A 30 -2.55 -1.15 -5.28
CA THR A 30 -1.23 -1.62 -4.84
C THR A 30 -0.70 -2.75 -5.72
N GLY A 31 -1.54 -3.72 -6.10
CA GLY A 31 -1.15 -4.80 -7.00
C GLY A 31 -0.84 -4.33 -8.41
N LEU A 32 -1.65 -3.42 -8.95
CA LEU A 32 -1.35 -2.77 -10.22
C LEU A 32 -0.01 -2.02 -10.18
N ALA A 33 0.31 -1.37 -9.06
CA ALA A 33 1.58 -0.70 -8.89
C ALA A 33 2.77 -1.66 -8.84
N ILE A 34 2.64 -2.81 -8.16
CA ILE A 34 3.70 -3.85 -8.12
C ILE A 34 3.93 -4.43 -9.52
N ILE A 35 2.86 -4.75 -10.26
CA ILE A 35 2.96 -5.26 -11.64
C ILE A 35 3.63 -4.20 -12.53
N ALA A 36 3.17 -2.95 -12.45
CA ALA A 36 3.76 -1.87 -13.24
C ALA A 36 5.23 -1.61 -12.88
N ASN A 37 5.60 -1.67 -11.59
CA ASN A 37 6.99 -1.60 -11.15
C ASN A 37 7.83 -2.71 -11.76
N HIS A 38 7.32 -3.93 -11.84
CA HIS A 38 8.03 -5.05 -12.46
C HIS A 38 8.37 -4.79 -13.95
N PHE A 39 7.50 -4.10 -14.69
CA PHE A 39 7.75 -3.76 -16.11
C PHE A 39 8.52 -2.46 -16.32
N THR A 40 8.34 -1.46 -15.45
CA THR A 40 8.89 -0.10 -15.64
C THR A 40 10.12 0.20 -14.79
N GLY A 41 10.34 -0.54 -13.71
CA GLY A 41 11.36 -0.26 -12.70
C GLY A 41 11.10 0.99 -11.85
N TRP A 42 9.94 1.64 -12.00
CA TRP A 42 9.63 2.87 -11.28
C TRP A 42 9.19 2.60 -9.83
N PRO A 43 9.47 3.48 -8.86
CA PRO A 43 9.13 3.26 -7.47
C PRO A 43 7.63 2.95 -7.27
N ILE A 44 7.33 1.93 -6.46
CA ILE A 44 5.96 1.43 -6.27
C ILE A 44 5.06 2.53 -5.70
N GLY A 45 5.55 3.31 -4.74
CA GLY A 45 4.82 4.43 -4.14
C GLY A 45 4.47 5.51 -5.16
N MET A 46 5.38 5.84 -6.07
CA MET A 46 5.12 6.78 -7.17
C MET A 46 4.01 6.29 -8.09
N ILE A 47 4.02 5.00 -8.47
CA ILE A 47 2.98 4.41 -9.31
C ILE A 47 1.65 4.35 -8.55
N MET A 48 1.67 3.96 -7.28
CA MET A 48 0.49 4.00 -6.40
C MET A 48 -0.07 5.41 -6.32
N MET A 49 0.76 6.44 -6.25
CA MET A 49 0.30 7.83 -6.21
C MET A 49 -0.40 8.23 -7.51
N ALA A 50 0.19 7.90 -8.66
CA ALA A 50 -0.44 8.13 -9.96
C ALA A 50 -1.80 7.42 -10.10
N LEU A 51 -1.90 6.17 -9.66
CA LEU A 51 -3.14 5.39 -9.69
C LEU A 51 -4.18 5.82 -8.65
N ASN A 52 -3.74 6.35 -7.51
CA ASN A 52 -4.66 6.82 -6.47
C ASN A 52 -5.32 8.15 -6.81
N ILE A 53 -4.70 9.04 -7.61
CA ILE A 53 -5.30 10.33 -8.01
C ILE A 53 -6.70 10.16 -8.64
N PRO A 54 -6.91 9.32 -9.68
CA PRO A 54 -8.24 9.11 -10.24
C PRO A 54 -9.19 8.41 -9.26
N MET A 55 -8.69 7.47 -8.45
CA MET A 55 -9.48 6.79 -7.41
C MET A 55 -9.98 7.76 -6.32
N LEU A 56 -9.14 8.71 -5.89
CA LEU A 56 -9.49 9.76 -4.95
C LEU A 56 -10.57 10.68 -5.53
N PHE A 57 -10.47 11.03 -6.81
CA PHE A 57 -11.49 11.82 -7.49
C PHE A 57 -12.84 11.09 -7.58
N LEU A 58 -12.82 9.79 -7.91
CA LEU A 58 -14.03 8.95 -7.90
C LEU A 58 -14.59 8.79 -6.48
N GLY A 59 -13.73 8.56 -5.49
CA GLY A 59 -14.11 8.46 -4.08
C GLY A 59 -14.76 9.74 -3.57
N TYR A 60 -14.25 10.90 -3.95
CA TYR A 60 -14.87 12.19 -3.68
C TYR A 60 -16.28 12.28 -4.27
N ARG A 61 -16.44 11.90 -5.53
CA ARG A 61 -17.69 12.05 -6.28
C ARG A 61 -18.79 11.08 -5.85
N PHE A 62 -18.42 9.86 -5.47
CA PHE A 62 -19.36 8.77 -5.13
C PHE A 62 -19.57 8.59 -3.63
N LEU A 63 -18.55 8.82 -2.77
CA LEU A 63 -18.68 8.69 -1.31
C LEU A 63 -18.89 10.04 -0.59
N GLY A 64 -18.80 11.18 -1.31
CA GLY A 64 -19.51 12.43 -0.99
C GLY A 64 -19.13 13.18 0.29
N GLY A 65 -18.11 12.76 1.04
CA GLY A 65 -17.74 13.38 2.32
C GLY A 65 -16.36 14.04 2.31
N PHE A 66 -16.28 15.33 2.64
CA PHE A 66 -15.01 16.04 2.83
C PHE A 66 -14.13 15.36 3.89
N ARG A 67 -14.74 14.78 4.92
CA ARG A 67 -14.04 14.04 5.99
C ARG A 67 -13.45 12.72 5.51
N PHE A 68 -14.08 12.05 4.55
CA PHE A 68 -13.55 10.83 3.93
C PHE A 68 -12.35 11.17 3.05
N LEU A 69 -12.48 12.19 2.20
CA LEU A 69 -11.41 12.66 1.32
C LEU A 69 -10.12 12.97 2.10
N VAL A 70 -10.22 13.76 3.18
CA VAL A 70 -9.04 14.17 3.96
C VAL A 70 -8.36 12.97 4.62
N ASN A 71 -9.13 12.04 5.19
CA ASN A 71 -8.57 10.84 5.82
C ASN A 71 -7.91 9.91 4.79
N THR A 72 -8.56 9.66 3.65
CA THR A 72 -8.02 8.83 2.58
C THR A 72 -6.77 9.44 1.97
N LEU A 73 -6.80 10.75 1.68
CA LEU A 73 -5.65 11.46 1.13
C LEU A 73 -4.45 11.40 2.08
N TYR A 74 -4.70 11.57 3.39
CA TYR A 74 -3.66 11.44 4.40
C TYR A 74 -3.01 10.05 4.39
N VAL A 75 -3.82 8.98 4.42
CA VAL A 75 -3.31 7.60 4.39
C VAL A 75 -2.58 7.30 3.09
N VAL A 76 -3.15 7.66 1.94
CA VAL A 76 -2.56 7.42 0.62
C VAL A 76 -1.21 8.11 0.50
N LEU A 77 -1.11 9.38 0.89
CA LEU A 77 0.18 10.09 0.85
C LEU A 77 1.19 9.45 1.79
N LEU A 78 0.78 9.08 3.00
CA LEU A 78 1.67 8.48 3.99
C LEU A 78 2.18 7.10 3.54
N VAL A 79 1.30 6.26 2.97
CA VAL A 79 1.67 4.94 2.44
C VAL A 79 2.56 5.08 1.22
N ASN A 80 2.21 5.92 0.25
CA ASN A 80 2.99 6.04 -1.00
C ASN A 80 4.39 6.58 -0.76
N LEU A 81 4.51 7.66 0.03
CA LEU A 81 5.82 8.21 0.40
C LEU A 81 6.58 7.27 1.33
N GLY A 82 5.85 6.59 2.22
CA GLY A 82 6.42 5.63 3.16
C GLY A 82 7.06 4.43 2.46
N VAL A 83 6.35 3.82 1.51
CA VAL A 83 6.83 2.69 0.68
C VAL A 83 8.08 3.07 -0.08
N ASP A 84 8.09 4.20 -0.80
CA ASP A 84 9.28 4.59 -1.56
C ASP A 84 10.48 4.93 -0.67
N PHE A 85 10.23 5.50 0.51
CA PHE A 85 11.28 5.84 1.45
C PHE A 85 11.82 4.60 2.18
N MET A 86 10.94 3.75 2.70
CA MET A 86 11.29 2.56 3.49
C MET A 86 11.84 1.42 2.62
N ALA A 87 11.44 1.31 1.34
CA ALA A 87 12.02 0.36 0.40
C ALA A 87 13.56 0.49 0.25
N ARG A 88 14.13 1.67 0.57
CA ARG A 88 15.58 1.89 0.58
C ARG A 88 16.30 1.41 1.85
N TRP A 89 15.57 1.25 2.95
CA TRP A 89 16.12 0.95 4.27
C TRP A 89 15.75 -0.45 4.78
N LEU A 90 14.70 -1.05 4.25
CA LEU A 90 14.22 -2.37 4.69
C LEU A 90 14.86 -3.51 3.88
N PRO A 91 15.11 -4.67 4.52
CA PRO A 91 15.59 -5.86 3.83
C PRO A 91 14.55 -6.37 2.82
N ALA A 92 15.05 -6.80 1.65
CA ALA A 92 14.23 -7.37 0.58
C ALA A 92 13.78 -8.79 0.94
N GLY A 93 12.73 -8.90 1.76
CA GLY A 93 12.15 -10.18 2.18
C GLY A 93 12.76 -10.76 3.45
N ILE A 94 11.89 -11.38 4.26
CA ILE A 94 12.30 -12.20 5.42
C ILE A 94 12.46 -13.66 5.00
N THR A 95 11.78 -14.10 3.94
CA THR A 95 11.82 -15.47 3.44
C THR A 95 11.79 -15.51 1.92
N ASP A 96 12.37 -16.57 1.34
CA ASP A 96 12.33 -16.83 -0.10
C ASP A 96 11.11 -17.67 -0.51
N ASP A 97 10.36 -18.21 0.45
CA ASP A 97 9.16 -19.01 0.19
C ASP A 97 7.96 -18.10 -0.15
N LEU A 98 7.48 -18.22 -1.39
CA LEU A 98 6.34 -17.48 -1.92
C LEU A 98 5.06 -17.68 -1.09
N LEU A 99 4.79 -18.89 -0.62
CA LEU A 99 3.56 -19.21 0.12
C LEU A 99 3.57 -18.54 1.49
N LEU A 100 4.74 -18.50 2.13
CA LEU A 100 4.91 -17.86 3.42
C LEU A 100 4.82 -16.34 3.31
N ASN A 101 5.42 -15.75 2.26
CA ASN A 101 5.26 -14.33 1.96
C ASN A 101 3.80 -13.95 1.65
N ALA A 102 3.06 -14.81 0.94
CA ALA A 102 1.64 -14.60 0.68
C ALA A 102 0.80 -14.66 1.98
N LEU A 103 1.11 -15.60 2.87
CA LEU A 103 0.40 -15.78 4.13
C LEU A 103 0.64 -14.59 5.08
N TYR A 104 1.90 -14.19 5.28
CA TYR A 104 2.22 -13.00 6.05
C TYR A 104 1.67 -11.73 5.40
N GLY A 105 1.78 -11.63 4.08
CA GLY A 105 1.24 -10.53 3.29
C GLY A 105 -0.26 -10.34 3.47
N ALA A 106 -1.01 -11.46 3.49
CA ALA A 106 -2.45 -11.48 3.71
C ALA A 106 -2.83 -11.12 5.16
N VAL A 107 -2.12 -11.69 6.16
CA VAL A 107 -2.41 -11.40 7.58
C VAL A 107 -2.11 -9.94 7.91
N LEU A 108 -0.91 -9.46 7.56
CA LEU A 108 -0.51 -8.07 7.83
C LEU A 108 -1.35 -7.07 7.04
N GLY A 109 -1.61 -7.35 5.76
CA GLY A 109 -2.49 -6.53 4.93
C GLY A 109 -3.92 -6.48 5.45
N GLY A 110 -4.45 -7.62 5.93
CA GLY A 110 -5.77 -7.69 6.53
C GLY A 110 -5.88 -6.87 7.82
N ILE A 111 -4.87 -6.94 8.69
CA ILE A 111 -4.81 -6.13 9.92
C ILE A 111 -4.69 -4.64 9.58
N ALA A 112 -3.80 -4.28 8.65
CA ALA A 112 -3.60 -2.90 8.21
C ALA A 112 -4.89 -2.28 7.67
N THR A 113 -5.55 -2.97 6.73
CA THR A 113 -6.82 -2.51 6.15
C THR A 113 -7.94 -2.46 7.20
N GLY A 114 -8.01 -3.44 8.10
CA GLY A 114 -8.97 -3.43 9.21
C GLY A 114 -8.80 -2.25 10.17
N LEU A 115 -7.56 -1.81 10.42
CA LEU A 115 -7.28 -0.60 11.20
C LEU A 115 -7.66 0.68 10.44
N ILE A 116 -7.47 0.71 9.12
CA ILE A 116 -7.78 1.89 8.29
C ILE A 116 -9.29 2.12 8.19
N TYR A 117 -10.09 1.05 8.17
CA TYR A 117 -11.55 1.12 8.05
C TYR A 117 -12.31 1.35 9.37
N ARG A 118 -11.63 1.34 10.52
CA ARG A 118 -12.22 1.60 11.84
C ARG A 118 -12.13 3.08 12.24
#